data_AF-A0A4P5SX24-F1
#
_entry.id   AF-A0A4P5SX24-F1
#
_cell.length_a   1.000
_cell.length_b   1.000
_cell.length_c   1.000
_cell.angle_alpha   90.00
_cell.angle_beta   90.00
_cell.angle_gamma   90.00
#
_symmetry.space_group_name_H-M   'P 1'
#
loop_
_entity.id
_entity.type
_entity.pdbx_description
1 polymer ?
#
loop_
_entity_poly.entity_id
_entity_poly.type
_entity_poly.pdbx_seq_one_letter_code
_entity_poly.pdbx_strand_id
1 'polypeptide(L)'
;MNRIIEAIRRAPSVKDVSSLLDSHWNEKRESGTEAGIIFLIELRAALNQIDPIDVGESAEWANIQHARVYLHRITAKQSSQAK
;
A
#
# COMPACT_ATOMS: atom_id res chain seq x y z
N MET A 1 -6.12 5.10 8.06
CA MET A 1 -4.93 5.25 7.19
C MET A 1 -3.61 5.21 7.96
N ASN A 2 -3.39 6.10 8.94
CA ASN A 2 -2.10 6.23 9.66
C ASN A 2 -1.56 4.93 10.28
N ARG A 3 -2.42 4.06 10.83
CA ARG A 3 -1.99 2.76 11.40
C ARG A 3 -1.34 1.84 10.36
N ILE A 4 -1.84 1.84 9.12
CA ILE A 4 -1.32 1.00 8.04
C ILE A 4 0.01 1.57 7.53
N ILE A 5 0.11 2.89 7.43
CA ILE A 5 1.36 3.57 7.05
C ILE A 5 2.46 3.26 8.07
N GLU A 6 2.16 3.35 9.37
CA GLU A 6 3.12 2.99 10.43
C GLU A 6 3.49 1.50 10.39
N ALA A 7 2.54 0.61 10.08
CA ALA A 7 2.84 -0.81 9.92
C ALA A 7 3.74 -1.10 8.71
N ILE A 8 3.56 -0.36 7.59
CA ILE A 8 4.47 -0.42 6.42
C ILE A 8 5.86 0.05 6.82
N ARG A 9 5.95 1.20 7.50
CA ARG A 9 7.23 1.79 7.96
C ARG A 9 8.05 0.80 8.78
N ARG A 10 7.39 0.14 9.74
CA ARG A 10 8.01 -0.77 10.70
C ARG A 10 8.07 -2.23 10.24
N ALA A 11 7.68 -2.52 9.00
CA ALA A 11 7.69 -3.88 8.49
C ALA A 11 9.14 -4.42 8.49
N PRO A 12 9.39 -5.66 8.97
CA PRO A 12 10.74 -6.23 9.00
C PRO A 12 11.34 -6.40 7.60
N SER A 13 10.50 -6.54 6.57
CA SER A 13 10.93 -6.67 5.19
C SER A 13 9.85 -6.20 4.20
N VAL A 14 10.27 -5.96 2.96
CA VAL A 14 9.35 -5.68 1.84
C VAL A 14 8.38 -6.84 1.56
N LYS A 15 8.72 -8.07 1.95
CA LYS A 15 7.81 -9.24 1.83
C LYS A 15 6.67 -9.14 2.85
N ASP A 16 6.96 -8.64 4.05
CA ASP A 16 5.95 -8.40 5.08
C ASP A 16 5.02 -7.25 4.67
N VAL A 17 5.56 -6.22 4.01
CA VAL A 17 4.76 -5.15 3.38
C VAL A 17 3.77 -5.71 2.37
N SER A 18 4.21 -6.58 1.45
CA SER A 18 3.30 -7.23 0.49
C SER A 18 2.19 -8.01 1.19
N SER A 19 2.56 -8.81 2.19
CA SER A 19 1.61 -9.64 2.96
C SER A 19 0.57 -8.80 3.69
N LEU A 20 1.01 -7.70 4.31
CA LEU A 20 0.14 -6.72 4.96
C LEU A 20 -0.86 -6.10 3.97
N LEU A 21 -0.38 -5.67 2.80
CA LEU A 21 -1.21 -5.05 1.78
C LEU A 21 -2.21 -6.04 1.17
N ASP A 22 -1.81 -7.29 0.94
CA ASP A 22 -2.69 -8.35 0.45
C ASP A 22 -3.79 -8.68 1.47
N SER A 23 -3.45 -8.74 2.75
CA SER A 23 -4.44 -8.98 3.82
C SER A 23 -5.50 -7.88 3.85
N HIS A 24 -5.09 -6.61 3.83
CA HIS A 24 -6.03 -5.48 3.79
C HIS A 24 -6.83 -5.41 2.50
N TRP A 25 -6.20 -5.71 1.35
CA TRP A 25 -6.91 -5.77 0.07
C TRP A 25 -8.01 -6.84 0.11
N ASN A 26 -7.70 -8.05 0.58
CA ASN A 26 -8.66 -9.14 0.65
C ASN A 26 -9.83 -8.81 1.59
N GLU A 27 -9.52 -8.28 2.79
CA GLU A 27 -10.53 -7.83 3.76
C GLU A 27 -11.46 -6.76 3.15
N LYS A 28 -10.90 -5.76 2.47
CA LYS A 28 -11.70 -4.69 1.87
C LYS A 28 -12.48 -5.17 0.65
N ARG A 29 -11.93 -6.08 -0.15
CA ARG A 29 -12.63 -6.67 -1.28
C ARG A 29 -13.84 -7.48 -0.82
N GLU A 30 -13.75 -8.19 0.30
CA GLU A 30 -14.90 -8.89 0.91
C GLU A 30 -16.02 -7.93 1.31
N SER A 31 -15.69 -6.69 1.72
CA SER A 31 -16.68 -5.64 1.99
C SER A 31 -17.25 -4.95 0.75
N GLY A 32 -16.68 -5.22 -0.44
CA GLY A 32 -17.09 -4.64 -1.72
C GLY A 32 -15.89 -4.21 -2.57
N THR A 33 -15.86 -4.63 -3.84
CA THR A 33 -14.74 -4.37 -4.77
C THR A 33 -14.43 -2.89 -4.94
N GLU A 34 -15.44 -2.03 -5.04
CA GLU A 34 -15.26 -0.58 -5.20
C GLU A 34 -14.63 0.04 -3.95
N ALA A 35 -15.10 -0.33 -2.75
CA ALA A 35 -14.53 0.13 -1.48
C ALA A 35 -13.06 -0.31 -1.34
N GLY A 36 -12.74 -1.54 -1.78
CA GLY A 36 -11.35 -2.01 -1.85
C GLY A 36 -10.48 -1.18 -2.79
N ILE A 37 -10.96 -0.85 -3.99
CA ILE A 37 -10.20 -0.04 -4.96
C ILE A 37 -9.96 1.37 -4.42
N ILE A 38 -10.99 2.01 -3.85
CA ILE A 38 -10.88 3.33 -3.22
C ILE A 38 -9.81 3.29 -2.12
N PHE A 39 -9.86 2.29 -1.25
CA PHE A 39 -8.87 2.11 -0.20
C PHE A 39 -7.43 2.03 -0.73
N LEU A 40 -7.18 1.26 -1.80
CA LEU A 40 -5.85 1.14 -2.41
C LEU A 40 -5.36 2.48 -2.99
N ILE A 41 -6.26 3.24 -3.61
CA ILE A 41 -5.95 4.56 -4.19
C ILE A 41 -5.58 5.54 -3.08
N GLU A 42 -6.40 5.63 -2.03
CA GLU A 42 -6.18 6.53 -0.90
C GLU A 42 -4.87 6.19 -0.16
N LEU A 43 -4.60 4.90 0.08
CA LEU A 43 -3.35 4.48 0.73
C LEU A 43 -2.13 4.84 -0.12
N ARG A 44 -2.19 4.64 -1.44
CA ARG A 44 -1.11 5.04 -2.35
C ARG A 44 -0.91 6.56 -2.35
N ALA A 45 -1.99 7.34 -2.36
CA ALA A 45 -1.93 8.79 -2.30
C ALA A 45 -1.27 9.26 -0.99
N ALA A 46 -1.68 8.70 0.15
CA ALA A 46 -1.09 9.02 1.45
C ALA A 46 0.40 8.64 1.52
N LEU A 47 0.78 7.48 1.01
CA LEU A 47 2.19 7.09 0.93
C LEU A 47 3.00 8.04 0.04
N ASN A 48 2.43 8.56 -1.05
CA ASN A 48 3.11 9.50 -1.95
C ASN A 48 3.34 10.89 -1.32
N GLN A 49 2.61 11.25 -0.26
CA GLN A 49 2.84 12.50 0.47
C GLN A 49 4.07 12.44 1.40
N ILE A 50 4.62 11.25 1.64
CA ILE A 50 5.82 11.10 2.47
C ILE A 50 7.03 11.58 1.68
N ASP A 51 7.66 12.66 2.15
CA ASP A 51 8.93 13.13 1.59
C ASP A 51 10.04 12.16 2.01
N PRO A 52 10.89 11.68 1.08
CA PRO A 52 12.06 10.89 1.44
C PRO A 52 12.97 11.55 2.48
N ILE A 53 13.01 12.89 2.55
CA ILE A 53 13.84 13.62 3.53
C ILE A 53 13.37 13.42 4.98
N ASP A 54 12.09 13.10 5.17
CA ASP A 54 11.47 12.87 6.48
C ASP A 54 11.65 11.43 6.97
N VAL A 55 12.31 10.57 6.17
CA VAL A 55 12.50 9.15 6.45
C VAL A 55 13.96 8.90 6.84
N GLY A 56 14.20 8.75 8.14
CA GLY A 56 15.55 8.62 8.70
C GLY A 56 16.22 7.27 8.43
N GLU A 57 15.44 6.21 8.17
CA GLU A 57 15.96 4.85 7.98
C GLU A 57 15.78 4.37 6.53
N SER A 58 16.87 3.88 5.91
CA SER A 58 16.83 3.34 4.55
C SER A 58 15.86 2.16 4.39
N ALA A 59 15.70 1.34 5.44
CA ALA A 59 14.78 0.21 5.45
C ALA A 59 13.31 0.68 5.42
N GLU A 60 12.98 1.70 6.22
CA GLU A 60 11.66 2.35 6.21
C GLU A 60 11.35 2.88 4.80
N TRP A 61 12.31 3.57 4.17
CA TRP A 61 12.11 4.10 2.82
C TRP A 61 11.92 2.99 1.78
N ALA A 62 12.68 1.91 1.87
CA ALA A 62 12.51 0.75 0.99
C ALA A 62 11.11 0.15 1.12
N ASN A 63 10.58 0.04 2.34
CA ASN A 63 9.23 -0.43 2.60
C ASN A 63 8.17 0.51 1.99
N ILE A 64 8.32 1.83 2.16
CA ILE A 64 7.41 2.83 1.59
C ILE A 64 7.42 2.76 0.05
N GLN A 65 8.61 2.72 -0.57
CA GLN A 65 8.73 2.61 -2.02
C GLN A 65 8.11 1.32 -2.56
N HIS A 66 8.40 0.21 -1.90
CA HIS A 66 7.81 -1.08 -2.26
C HIS A 66 6.29 -1.03 -2.19
N ALA A 67 5.72 -0.47 -1.11
CA ALA A 67 4.27 -0.31 -0.98
C ALA A 67 3.67 0.53 -2.11
N ARG A 68 4.28 1.67 -2.45
CA ARG A 68 3.82 2.55 -3.55
C ARG A 68 3.74 1.80 -4.88
N VAL A 69 4.78 1.04 -5.21
CA VAL A 69 4.87 0.24 -6.44
C VAL A 69 3.87 -0.91 -6.40
N TYR A 70 3.77 -1.62 -5.28
CA TYR A 70 2.87 -2.76 -5.12
C TYR A 70 1.40 -2.35 -5.32
N LEU A 71 0.98 -1.27 -4.66
CA LEU A 71 -0.38 -0.71 -4.79
C LEU A 71 -0.67 -0.26 -6.22
N HIS A 72 0.29 0.35 -6.92
CA HIS A 72 0.14 0.69 -8.33
C HIS A 72 -0.12 -0.56 -9.19
N ARG A 73 0.59 -1.65 -8.95
CA ARG A 73 0.42 -2.90 -9.72
C ARG A 73 -0.95 -3.55 -9.48
N ILE A 74 -1.45 -3.55 -8.24
CA ILE A 74 -2.78 -4.10 -7.93
C ILE A 74 -3.86 -3.26 -8.60
N THR A 75 -3.83 -1.94 -8.43
CA THR A 75 -4.83 -1.03 -8.99
C THR A 75 -4.85 -1.06 -10.53
N ALA A 76 -3.68 -1.13 -11.17
CA ALA A 76 -3.58 -1.28 -12.63
C ALA A 76 -4.20 -2.60 -13.14
N LYS A 77 -3.94 -3.73 -12.44
CA LYS A 77 -4.54 -5.03 -12.79
C LYS A 77 -6.07 -4.98 -12.70
N GLN A 78 -6.63 -4.40 -11.64
CA GLN A 78 -8.08 -4.29 -11.48
C GLN A 78 -8.70 -3.40 -12.56
N SER A 79 -8.04 -2.28 -12.91
CA SER A 79 -8.49 -1.39 -13.98
C SER A 79 -8.50 -2.06 -15.36
N SER A 80 -7.57 -3.01 -15.61
CA SER A 80 -7.56 -3.79 -16.85
C SER A 80 -8.60 -4.91 -16.90
N GLN A 81 -9.07 -5.41 -15.75
CA GLN A 81 -10.10 -6.44 -15.68
C GLN A 81 -11.52 -5.89 -15.78
N ALA A 82 -11.70 -4.57 -15.57
CA ALA A 82 -12.98 -3.88 -15.69
C ALA A 82 -13.29 -3.37 -17.12
N LYS A 83 -12.42 -3.64 -18.10
CA LYS A 83 -12.60 -3.32 -19.52
C LYS A 83 -12.95 -4.58 -20.30
#